data_AF-A0A4P5W5Q6-F1
#
_entry.id   AF-A0A4P5W5Q6-F1
#
_cell.length_a   1.000
_cell.length_b   1.000
_cell.length_c   1.000
_cell.angle_alpha   90.00
_cell.angle_beta   90.00
_cell.angle_gamma   90.00
#
_symmetry.space_group_name_H-M   'P 1'
#
loop_
_entity.id
_entity.type
_entity.pdbx_description
1 polymer ?
#
loop_
_entity_poly.entity_id
_entity_poly.type
_entity_poly.pdbx_seq_one_letter_code
_entity_poly.pdbx_strand_id
1 'polypeptide(L)'
;MEALSSNYTHAAQNFIGGDLKFHAKVCRKLTTSGCSHGQPESALTVLKGNQNVDTVVILMGHNDERGARFRQKVNAVMNEISDTHHVFWMTMREVNHSYHEANKMIKEEAALHKNTHVIDWAEISRNQSSWVARDGTHLTATGAKNMALVIAKELQNLDRHELSSVH
;
A
#
# COMPACT_ATOMS: atom_id res chain seq x y z
N MET A 1 5.04 16.90 1.71
CA MET A 1 5.20 15.52 1.20
C MET A 1 5.63 15.58 -0.25
N GLU A 2 6.94 15.63 -0.49
CA GLU A 2 7.47 15.65 -1.85
C GLU A 2 7.06 14.41 -2.65
N ALA A 3 7.01 13.23 -2.01
CA ALA A 3 6.66 11.94 -2.62
C ALA A 3 5.26 11.87 -3.29
N LEU A 4 4.39 12.85 -3.06
CA LEU A 4 3.07 12.95 -3.69
C LEU A 4 3.03 13.97 -4.84
N SER A 5 4.13 14.67 -5.13
CA SER A 5 4.21 15.56 -6.27
C SER A 5 4.24 14.76 -7.58
N SER A 6 3.76 15.38 -8.66
CA SER A 6 3.69 14.78 -9.99
C SER A 6 5.02 14.18 -10.44
N ASN A 7 6.16 14.77 -10.04
CA ASN A 7 7.48 14.27 -10.40
C ASN A 7 7.75 12.86 -9.85
N TYR A 8 7.33 12.56 -8.61
CA TYR A 8 7.55 11.24 -8.02
C TYR A 8 6.57 10.21 -8.55
N THR A 9 5.31 10.56 -8.79
CA THR A 9 4.34 9.62 -9.36
C THR A 9 4.66 9.29 -10.81
N HIS A 10 5.14 10.25 -11.62
CA HIS A 10 5.66 9.97 -12.96
C HIS A 10 6.93 9.11 -12.93
N ALA A 11 7.85 9.37 -11.99
CA ALA A 11 9.03 8.52 -11.85
C ALA A 11 8.65 7.09 -11.45
N ALA A 12 7.70 6.92 -10.53
CA ALA A 12 7.19 5.61 -10.12
C ALA A 12 6.52 4.87 -11.29
N GLN A 13 5.73 5.57 -12.10
CA GLN A 13 5.12 5.03 -13.33
C GLN A 13 6.18 4.43 -14.28
N ASN A 14 7.34 5.08 -14.43
CA ASN A 14 8.42 4.58 -15.29
C ASN A 14 9.09 3.31 -14.75
N PHE A 15 9.11 3.11 -13.43
CA PHE A 15 9.69 1.92 -12.83
C PHE A 15 8.71 0.74 -12.77
N ILE A 16 7.45 1.02 -12.44
CA ILE A 16 6.41 0.00 -12.29
C ILE A 16 5.90 -0.46 -13.66
N GLY A 17 5.75 0.46 -14.62
CA GLY A 17 5.16 0.17 -15.93
C GLY A 17 3.64 -0.02 -15.89
N GLY A 18 3.03 -0.29 -17.05
CA GLY A 18 1.59 -0.51 -17.19
C GLY A 18 0.74 0.77 -17.15
N ASP A 19 -0.59 0.62 -17.23
CA ASP A 19 -1.55 1.71 -17.04
C ASP A 19 -1.86 1.88 -15.54
N LEU A 20 -1.17 2.79 -14.85
CA LEU A 20 -1.34 2.99 -13.41
C LEU A 20 -2.17 4.23 -13.09
N LYS A 21 -3.05 4.07 -12.10
CA LYS A 21 -3.82 5.17 -11.51
C LYS A 21 -3.38 5.37 -10.06
N PHE A 22 -2.67 6.48 -9.82
CA PHE A 22 -2.18 6.81 -8.48
C PHE A 22 -3.26 7.51 -7.64
N HIS A 23 -3.72 6.83 -6.60
CA HIS A 23 -4.63 7.38 -5.60
C HIS A 23 -3.90 7.71 -4.29
N ALA A 24 -2.85 8.52 -4.38
CA ALA A 24 -2.02 8.89 -3.24
C ALA A 24 -2.43 10.29 -2.70
N LYS A 25 -3.01 10.33 -1.49
CA LYS A 25 -3.47 11.57 -0.84
C LYS A 25 -3.01 11.64 0.61
N VAL A 26 -2.51 12.81 0.98
CA VAL A 26 -2.12 13.15 2.36
C VAL A 26 -3.27 12.85 3.32
N CYS A 27 -2.97 12.21 4.44
CA CYS A 27 -3.94 11.90 5.49
C CYS A 27 -5.18 11.08 5.04
N ARG A 28 -5.11 10.34 3.93
CA ARG A 28 -6.15 9.35 3.63
C ARG A 28 -6.22 8.30 4.75
N LYS A 29 -7.44 7.86 5.06
CA LYS A 29 -7.77 6.76 5.97
C LYS A 29 -8.45 5.62 5.21
N LEU A 30 -8.56 4.45 5.82
CA LEU A 30 -9.12 3.26 5.17
C LEU A 30 -10.61 3.41 4.83
N THR A 31 -11.46 3.75 5.81
CA THR A 31 -12.94 3.71 5.63
C THR A 31 -13.66 5.02 5.94
N THR A 32 -12.98 6.00 6.53
CA THR A 32 -13.54 7.32 6.83
C THR A 32 -12.80 8.38 6.05
N SER A 33 -13.39 9.57 5.89
CA SER A 33 -12.68 10.71 5.30
C SER A 33 -11.40 11.03 6.07
N GLY A 34 -10.40 11.54 5.36
CA GLY A 34 -9.12 11.94 5.93
C GLY A 34 -9.20 13.18 6.84
N CYS A 35 -8.04 13.71 7.20
CA CYS A 35 -7.93 14.93 8.03
C CYS A 35 -8.73 16.11 7.45
N SER A 36 -9.11 17.06 8.32
CA SER A 36 -9.92 18.24 7.97
C SER A 36 -9.36 19.10 6.83
N HIS A 37 -8.05 19.05 6.57
CA HIS A 37 -7.44 19.73 5.44
C HIS A 37 -7.56 18.88 4.17
N GLY A 38 -8.44 19.29 3.26
CA GLY A 38 -8.69 18.65 1.98
C GLY A 38 -9.60 17.41 2.03
N GLN A 39 -9.84 16.84 3.23
CA GLN A 39 -10.77 15.73 3.48
C GLN A 39 -10.81 14.70 2.36
N PRO A 40 -9.67 14.07 2.03
CA PRO A 40 -9.65 13.11 0.95
C PRO A 40 -10.63 11.99 1.24
N GLU A 41 -11.30 11.52 0.18
CA GLU A 41 -12.10 10.30 0.22
C GLU A 41 -11.29 9.15 0.84
N SER A 42 -11.99 8.25 1.53
CA SER A 42 -11.39 7.05 2.11
C SER A 42 -10.85 6.12 1.01
N ALA A 43 -9.93 5.21 1.37
CA ALA A 43 -9.49 4.17 0.43
C ALA A 43 -10.66 3.32 -0.05
N LEU A 44 -11.58 2.94 0.84
CA LEU A 44 -12.79 2.19 0.51
C LEU A 44 -13.66 2.91 -0.53
N THR A 45 -13.85 4.23 -0.39
CA THR A 45 -14.61 5.04 -1.36
C THR A 45 -13.93 5.07 -2.73
N VAL A 46 -12.61 5.19 -2.76
CA VAL A 46 -11.85 5.17 -4.02
C VAL A 46 -11.98 3.82 -4.71
N LEU A 47 -11.85 2.71 -3.97
CA LEU A 47 -11.97 1.37 -4.52
C LEU A 47 -13.37 1.13 -5.12
N LYS A 48 -14.41 1.53 -4.40
CA LYS A 48 -15.80 1.51 -4.90
C LYS A 48 -15.96 2.26 -6.23
N GLY A 49 -15.28 3.39 -6.40
CA GLY A 49 -15.32 4.19 -7.62
C GLY A 49 -14.42 3.68 -8.76
N ASN A 50 -13.55 2.70 -8.52
CA ASN A 50 -12.55 2.19 -9.47
C ASN A 50 -12.67 0.68 -9.61
N GLN A 51 -13.81 0.22 -10.13
CA GLN A 51 -14.07 -1.18 -10.43
C GLN A 51 -13.33 -1.64 -11.71
N ASN A 52 -13.18 -2.96 -11.88
CA ASN A 52 -12.52 -3.59 -13.04
C ASN A 52 -11.03 -3.26 -13.17
N VAL A 53 -10.35 -3.04 -12.05
CA VAL A 53 -8.88 -3.03 -12.00
C VAL A 53 -8.39 -4.46 -11.79
N ASP A 54 -7.38 -4.88 -12.53
CA ASP A 54 -6.82 -6.22 -12.42
C ASP A 54 -6.00 -6.39 -11.12
N THR A 55 -5.15 -5.39 -10.84
CA THR A 55 -4.24 -5.40 -9.69
C THR A 55 -4.40 -4.13 -8.85
N VAL A 56 -4.42 -4.29 -7.52
CA VAL A 56 -4.47 -3.19 -6.54
C VAL A 56 -3.27 -3.25 -5.62
N VAL A 57 -2.56 -2.12 -5.44
CA VAL A 57 -1.46 -1.98 -4.46
C VAL A 57 -1.86 -0.96 -3.39
N ILE A 58 -1.79 -1.36 -2.12
CA ILE A 58 -2.24 -0.59 -0.96
C ILE A 58 -1.07 -0.36 0.00
N LEU A 59 -0.73 0.90 0.28
CA LEU A 59 0.09 1.30 1.43
C LEU A 59 -0.73 2.27 2.29
N MET A 60 -1.46 1.72 3.25
CA MET A 60 -2.44 2.45 4.06
C MET A 60 -2.42 2.00 5.51
N GLY A 61 -2.94 2.85 6.40
CA GLY A 61 -3.09 2.58 7.83
C GLY A 61 -2.40 3.60 8.74
N HIS A 62 -1.44 4.38 8.23
CA HIS A 62 -0.69 5.38 9.01
C HIS A 62 -1.59 6.35 9.79
N ASN A 63 -2.72 6.75 9.19
CA ASN A 63 -3.64 7.76 9.73
C ASN A 63 -4.90 7.18 10.39
N ASP A 64 -5.04 5.86 10.41
CA ASP A 64 -6.20 5.20 11.00
C ASP A 64 -6.06 5.06 12.53
N GLU A 65 -7.16 4.76 13.19
CA GLU A 65 -7.17 4.31 14.57
C GLU A 65 -6.41 2.98 14.72
N ARG A 66 -6.27 2.49 15.95
CA ARG A 66 -5.55 1.26 16.30
C ARG A 66 -6.46 0.25 16.98
N GLY A 67 -5.95 -0.96 17.17
CA GLY A 67 -6.68 -2.04 17.85
C GLY A 67 -7.81 -2.62 17.00
N ALA A 68 -8.87 -3.13 17.64
CA ALA A 68 -9.97 -3.82 16.96
C ALA A 68 -10.64 -2.99 15.85
N ARG A 69 -10.77 -1.67 16.04
CA ARG A 69 -11.32 -0.77 15.00
C ARG A 69 -10.46 -0.76 13.74
N PHE A 70 -9.13 -0.83 13.88
CA PHE A 70 -8.23 -0.92 12.72
C PHE A 70 -8.46 -2.20 11.92
N ARG A 71 -8.54 -3.34 12.62
CA ARG A 71 -8.83 -4.64 11.98
C ARG A 71 -10.15 -4.62 11.20
N GLN A 72 -11.21 -4.05 11.78
CA GLN A 72 -12.50 -3.90 11.09
C GLN A 72 -12.37 -3.07 9.79
N LYS A 73 -11.54 -2.03 9.80
CA LYS A 73 -11.29 -1.20 8.61
C LYS A 73 -10.47 -1.92 7.55
N VAL A 74 -9.47 -2.70 7.95
CA VAL A 74 -8.70 -3.57 7.04
C VAL A 74 -9.65 -4.57 6.39
N ASN A 75 -10.44 -5.28 7.19
CA ASN A 75 -11.41 -6.26 6.71
C ASN A 75 -12.42 -5.65 5.72
N ALA A 76 -12.94 -4.44 6.01
CA ALA A 76 -13.85 -3.76 5.09
C ALA A 76 -13.23 -3.43 3.73
N VAL A 77 -11.94 -3.03 3.70
CA VAL A 77 -11.21 -2.80 2.45
C VAL A 77 -10.95 -4.12 1.71
N MET A 78 -10.55 -5.17 2.43
CA MET A 78 -10.26 -6.48 1.85
C MET A 78 -11.50 -7.15 1.25
N ASN A 79 -12.67 -6.99 1.88
CA ASN A 79 -13.94 -7.46 1.34
C ASN A 79 -14.34 -6.71 0.07
N GLU A 80 -14.04 -5.42 -0.04
CA GLU A 80 -14.35 -4.64 -1.26
C GLU A 80 -13.55 -5.13 -2.47
N ILE A 81 -12.31 -5.57 -2.25
CA ILE A 81 -11.38 -6.01 -3.30
C ILE A 81 -11.24 -7.54 -3.36
N SER A 82 -12.19 -8.28 -2.77
CA SER A 82 -12.13 -9.75 -2.74
C SER A 82 -12.14 -10.37 -4.15
N ASP A 83 -12.77 -9.67 -5.10
CA ASP A 83 -12.96 -10.13 -6.48
C ASP A 83 -11.91 -9.54 -7.43
N THR A 84 -10.99 -8.71 -6.94
CA THR A 84 -9.82 -8.24 -7.71
C THR A 84 -8.88 -9.41 -7.95
N HIS A 85 -8.30 -9.55 -9.14
CA HIS A 85 -7.39 -10.68 -9.43
C HIS A 85 -6.19 -10.70 -8.48
N HIS A 86 -5.54 -9.54 -8.28
CA HIS A 86 -4.38 -9.45 -7.41
C HIS A 86 -4.44 -8.24 -6.48
N VAL A 87 -4.17 -8.47 -5.21
CA VAL A 87 -4.08 -7.43 -4.18
C VAL A 87 -2.71 -7.51 -3.53
N PHE A 88 -1.98 -6.39 -3.50
CA PHE A 88 -0.74 -6.25 -2.75
C PHE A 88 -0.94 -5.26 -1.63
N TRP A 89 -0.84 -5.70 -0.38
CA TRP A 89 -0.85 -4.80 0.78
C TRP A 89 0.56 -4.64 1.34
N MET A 90 1.08 -3.42 1.28
CA MET A 90 2.38 -3.05 1.82
C MET A 90 2.29 -2.74 3.32
N THR A 91 3.18 -3.31 4.13
CA THR A 91 3.28 -3.00 5.56
C THR A 91 3.82 -1.58 5.79
N MET A 92 3.50 -0.98 6.94
CA MET A 92 4.06 0.31 7.35
C MET A 92 5.46 0.10 7.91
N ARG A 93 6.40 1.01 7.69
CA ARG A 93 7.71 0.93 8.36
C ARG A 93 7.54 1.07 9.86
N GLU A 94 8.01 0.11 10.65
CA GLU A 94 7.73 0.01 12.10
C GLU A 94 8.59 0.98 12.92
N VAL A 95 8.20 2.26 12.92
CA VAL A 95 8.86 3.30 13.73
C VAL A 95 8.39 3.32 15.20
N ASN A 96 7.32 2.58 15.52
CA ASN A 96 6.78 2.45 16.87
C ASN A 96 6.00 1.13 17.02
N HIS A 97 5.72 0.74 18.26
CA HIS A 97 4.97 -0.48 18.59
C HIS A 97 3.56 -0.52 17.98
N SER A 98 2.92 0.64 17.83
CA SER A 98 1.58 0.69 17.26
C SER A 98 1.54 0.30 15.78
N TYR A 99 2.60 0.57 15.01
CA TYR A 99 2.70 0.17 13.60
C TYR A 99 3.02 -1.31 13.47
N HIS A 100 3.83 -1.87 14.38
CA HIS A 100 4.05 -3.32 14.48
C HIS A 100 2.74 -4.07 14.67
N GLU A 101 1.92 -3.69 15.66
CA GLU A 101 0.62 -4.33 15.89
C GLU A 101 -0.34 -4.17 14.70
N ALA A 102 -0.35 -3.00 14.06
CA ALA A 102 -1.16 -2.78 12.87
C ALA A 102 -0.69 -3.64 11.68
N ASN A 103 0.61 -3.78 11.46
CA ASN A 103 1.17 -4.67 10.43
C ASN A 103 0.83 -6.13 10.69
N LYS A 104 0.86 -6.57 11.96
CA LYS A 104 0.42 -7.91 12.33
C LYS A 104 -1.04 -8.14 11.93
N MET A 105 -1.93 -7.18 12.22
CA MET A 105 -3.33 -7.27 11.78
C MET A 105 -3.48 -7.29 10.26
N ILE A 106 -2.72 -6.48 9.51
CA ILE A 106 -2.71 -6.51 8.05
C ILE A 106 -2.30 -7.90 7.54
N LYS A 107 -1.21 -8.47 8.08
CA LYS A 107 -0.71 -9.79 7.70
C LYS A 107 -1.72 -10.90 8.00
N GLU A 108 -2.35 -10.85 9.18
CA GLU A 108 -3.36 -11.83 9.60
C GLU A 108 -4.61 -11.77 8.70
N GLU A 109 -5.13 -10.58 8.40
CA GLU A 109 -6.29 -10.43 7.52
C GLU A 109 -5.93 -10.81 6.07
N ALA A 110 -4.76 -10.39 5.56
CA ALA A 110 -4.30 -10.77 4.22
C ALA A 110 -4.20 -12.28 4.02
N ALA A 111 -3.78 -13.03 5.04
CA ALA A 111 -3.70 -14.49 4.96
C ALA A 111 -5.06 -15.19 4.76
N LEU A 112 -6.19 -14.50 5.00
CA LEU A 112 -7.53 -15.03 4.77
C LEU A 112 -7.99 -14.91 3.30
N HIS A 113 -7.25 -14.17 2.47
CA HIS A 113 -7.62 -13.86 1.08
C HIS A 113 -6.57 -14.42 0.11
N LYS A 114 -6.96 -15.40 -0.71
CA LYS A 114 -6.05 -16.11 -1.63
C LYS A 114 -5.43 -15.21 -2.71
N ASN A 115 -6.14 -14.15 -3.09
CA ASN A 115 -5.71 -13.16 -4.08
C ASN A 115 -4.82 -12.06 -3.46
N THR A 116 -4.52 -12.13 -2.16
CA THR A 116 -3.76 -11.08 -1.46
C THR A 116 -2.35 -11.52 -1.10
N HIS A 117 -1.40 -10.64 -1.42
CA HIS A 117 0.01 -10.76 -1.15
C HIS A 117 0.47 -9.60 -0.25
N VAL A 118 1.30 -9.90 0.75
CA VAL A 118 1.88 -8.86 1.61
C VAL A 118 3.27 -8.50 1.09
N ILE A 119 3.50 -7.22 0.79
CA ILE A 119 4.84 -6.68 0.57
C ILE A 119 5.35 -6.18 1.92
N ASP A 120 6.31 -6.89 2.52
CA ASP A 120 6.82 -6.55 3.85
C ASP A 120 7.80 -5.37 3.83
N TRP A 121 7.29 -4.19 3.49
CA TRP A 121 8.04 -2.94 3.45
C TRP A 121 8.69 -2.60 4.79
N ALA A 122 8.07 -2.98 5.92
CA ALA A 122 8.66 -2.84 7.24
C ALA A 122 10.04 -3.49 7.33
N GLU A 123 10.16 -4.74 6.86
CA GLU A 123 11.42 -5.47 6.85
C GLU A 123 12.38 -4.93 5.79
N ILE A 124 11.90 -4.73 4.55
CA ILE A 124 12.72 -4.25 3.43
C ILE A 124 13.37 -2.89 3.74
N SER A 125 12.65 -1.99 4.40
CA SER A 125 13.11 -0.64 4.71
C SER A 125 13.76 -0.48 6.09
N ARG A 126 13.82 -1.55 6.91
CA ARG A 126 14.23 -1.50 8.32
C ARG A 126 15.59 -0.81 8.51
N ASN A 127 16.59 -1.21 7.73
CA ASN A 127 17.97 -0.71 7.81
C ASN A 127 18.31 0.35 6.76
N GLN A 128 17.30 0.88 6.05
CA GLN A 128 17.50 1.83 4.94
C GLN A 128 17.26 3.27 5.41
N SER A 129 18.10 3.77 6.31
CA SER A 129 17.92 5.10 6.90
C SER A 129 17.90 6.23 5.87
N SER A 130 18.59 6.09 4.74
CA SER A 130 18.59 7.07 3.64
C SER A 130 17.28 7.11 2.83
N TRP A 131 16.40 6.13 3.00
CA TRP A 131 15.12 6.05 2.29
C TRP A 131 14.01 6.85 2.98
N VAL A 132 14.23 7.24 4.23
CA VAL A 132 13.22 7.93 5.05
C VAL A 132 13.79 9.21 5.64
N ALA A 133 12.91 10.17 5.93
CA ALA A 133 13.23 11.36 6.67
C ALA A 133 13.56 11.01 8.13
N ARG A 134 13.91 12.03 8.93
CA ARG A 134 14.29 11.85 10.34
C ARG A 134 13.21 11.18 11.20
N ASP A 135 11.93 11.31 10.84
CA ASP A 135 10.83 10.64 11.53
C ASP A 135 10.70 9.14 11.19
N GLY A 136 11.54 8.63 10.29
CA GLY A 136 11.57 7.24 9.89
C GLY A 136 10.36 6.77 9.08
N THR A 137 9.44 7.67 8.70
CA THR A 137 8.17 7.34 8.03
C THR A 137 8.08 7.98 6.65
N HIS A 138 8.33 9.29 6.54
CA HIS A 138 8.20 9.99 5.27
C HIS A 138 9.35 9.60 4.34
N LEU A 139 9.04 9.27 3.08
CA LEU A 139 10.07 8.88 2.11
C LEU A 139 10.91 10.07 1.67
N THR A 140 12.21 9.85 1.52
CA THR A 140 13.09 10.69 0.71
C THR A 140 12.88 10.39 -0.78
N ALA A 141 13.53 11.15 -1.67
CA ALA A 141 13.52 10.83 -3.09
C ALA A 141 14.08 9.42 -3.40
N THR A 142 15.16 9.05 -2.71
CA THR A 142 15.75 7.72 -2.79
C THR A 142 14.77 6.65 -2.30
N GLY A 143 14.04 6.90 -1.21
CA GLY A 143 13.04 5.96 -0.70
C GLY A 143 11.86 5.77 -1.64
N ALA A 144 11.34 6.86 -2.21
CA ALA A 144 10.26 6.80 -3.19
C ALA A 144 10.64 5.98 -4.43
N LYS A 145 11.86 6.18 -4.95
CA LYS A 145 12.40 5.37 -6.06
C LYS A 145 12.49 3.89 -5.68
N ASN A 146 13.08 3.56 -4.53
CA ASN A 146 13.25 2.17 -4.13
C ASN A 146 11.93 1.48 -3.81
N MET A 147 10.95 2.18 -3.25
CA MET A 147 9.60 1.66 -3.07
C MET A 147 8.97 1.29 -4.42
N ALA A 148 9.08 2.16 -5.43
CA ALA A 148 8.57 1.86 -6.77
C ALA A 148 9.25 0.64 -7.40
N LEU A 149 10.57 0.49 -7.22
CA LEU A 149 11.31 -0.69 -7.70
C LEU A 149 10.91 -1.99 -6.97
N VAL A 150 10.62 -1.91 -5.67
CA VAL A 150 10.10 -3.05 -4.91
C VAL A 150 8.73 -3.47 -5.45
N ILE A 151 7.81 -2.52 -5.63
CA ILE A 151 6.49 -2.79 -6.21
C ILE A 151 6.64 -3.43 -7.60
N ALA A 152 7.44 -2.83 -8.48
CA ALA A 152 7.68 -3.35 -9.83
C ALA A 152 8.20 -4.80 -9.80
N LYS A 153 9.14 -5.10 -8.90
CA LYS A 153 9.68 -6.45 -8.75
C LYS A 153 8.60 -7.45 -8.31
N GLU A 154 7.74 -7.09 -7.37
CA GLU A 154 6.68 -7.99 -6.89
C GLU A 154 5.63 -8.27 -7.98
N LEU A 155 5.25 -7.26 -8.75
CA LEU A 155 4.35 -7.45 -9.90
C LEU A 155 4.99 -8.37 -10.96
N GLN A 156 6.26 -8.16 -11.31
CA GLN A 156 6.97 -9.03 -12.24
C GLN A 156 7.14 -10.47 -11.70
N ASN A 157 7.27 -10.65 -10.38
CA ASN A 157 7.33 -11.97 -9.78
C ASN A 157 6.00 -12.70 -9.99
N LEU A 158 4.88 -12.04 -9.75
CA LEU A 158 3.54 -12.58 -9.96
C LEU A 158 3.37 -13.07 -11.41
N ASP A 159 3.64 -12.21 -12.40
CA ASP A 159 3.53 -12.56 -13.82
C ASP A 159 4.31 -13.83 -14.17
N ARG A 160 5.53 -13.99 -13.64
CA ARG A 160 6.35 -15.18 -13.89
C ARG A 160 5.76 -16.44 -13.26
N HIS A 161 5.18 -16.34 -12.05
CA HIS A 161 4.55 -17.50 -11.41
C HIS A 161 3.31 -17.94 -12.18
N GLU A 162 2.51 -17.00 -12.68
CA GLU A 162 1.35 -17.31 -13.50
C GLU A 162 1.75 -18.00 -14.81
N LEU A 163 2.75 -17.48 -15.52
CA LEU A 163 3.27 -18.11 -16.74
C LEU A 163 3.83 -19.52 -16.49
N SER A 164 4.44 -19.76 -15.33
CA SER A 164 4.98 -21.08 -14.95
C SER A 164 3.92 -22.08 -14.49
N SER A 165 2.73 -21.61 -14.09
CA SER A 165 1.62 -22.46 -13.60
C SER A 165 0.70 -22.95 -14.72
N VAL A 166 0.90 -22.48 -15.95
CA VAL A 166 0.12 -22.83 -17.15
C VAL A 166 0.72 -24.03 -17.92
N HIS A 167 1.80 -24.63 -17.43
CA HIS A 167 2.46 -25.82 -18.02
C HIS A 167 2.45 -27.00 -17.05
#